data_AF-A0A2V5LIB0-F1
#
_entry.id   AF-A0A2V5LIB0-F1
#
_cell.length_a   1.000
_cell.length_b   1.000
_cell.length_c   1.000
_cell.angle_alpha   90.00
_cell.angle_beta   90.00
_cell.angle_gamma   90.00
#
_symmetry.space_group_name_H-M   'P 1'
#
loop_
_entity.id
_entity.type
_entity.pdbx_description
1 polymer ?
#
loop_
_entity_poly.entity_id
_entity_poly.type
_entity_poly.pdbx_seq_one_letter_code
_entity_poly.pdbx_strand_id
1 'polypeptide(L)'
;NTATPLITAVNDRNFWPQLLEQLNSRLPESDIWITELAATSGGKLLGASEKRAAETAATPPPAPAGPKGKTQAAIANMIDGINLHGLYLWNPKQQEIVVDYLRNLANSPLFAVDAKTPERFIKSNSVPNDSDWAFPFELQLTLRKPVKMP
;
A
#
# COMPACT_ATOMS: atom_id res chain seq x y z
N ASN A 1 -23.98 22.34 17.85
CA ASN A 1 -23.28 21.51 16.84
C ASN A 1 -22.08 22.22 16.22
N THR A 2 -21.08 22.65 17.00
CA THR A 2 -19.94 23.45 16.53
C THR A 2 -18.61 22.67 16.48
N ALA A 3 -18.58 21.40 16.92
CA ALA A 3 -17.35 20.61 17.01
C ALA A 3 -17.03 19.77 15.75
N THR A 4 -17.97 19.58 14.84
CA THR A 4 -17.81 18.73 13.65
C THR A 4 -16.61 19.07 12.77
N PRO A 5 -16.30 20.34 12.44
CA PRO A 5 -15.14 20.66 11.60
C PRO A 5 -13.80 20.37 12.31
N LEU A 6 -13.73 20.60 13.62
CA LEU A 6 -12.52 20.31 14.41
C LEU A 6 -12.30 18.80 14.56
N ILE A 7 -13.36 18.04 14.88
CA ILE A 7 -13.30 16.57 14.96
C ILE A 7 -12.86 15.96 13.63
N THR A 8 -13.34 16.51 12.52
CA THR A 8 -12.96 16.05 11.17
C THR A 8 -11.48 16.34 10.90
N ALA A 9 -10.99 17.55 11.20
CA ALA A 9 -9.58 17.92 11.01
C ALA A 9 -8.63 17.14 11.94
N VAL A 10 -9.07 16.79 13.15
CA VAL A 10 -8.30 15.96 14.09
C VAL A 10 -8.23 14.51 13.62
N ASN A 11 -9.35 13.92 13.19
CA ASN A 11 -9.37 12.55 12.65
C ASN A 11 -8.50 12.39 11.41
N ASP A 12 -8.52 13.41 10.56
CA ASP A 12 -7.70 13.48 9.35
C ASP A 12 -6.20 13.52 9.67
N ARG A 13 -5.78 14.42 10.57
CA ARG A 13 -4.38 14.51 11.03
C ARG A 13 -3.90 13.24 11.74
N ASN A 14 -4.82 12.54 12.40
CA ASN A 14 -4.50 11.32 13.13
C ASN A 14 -4.45 10.08 12.22
N PHE A 15 -4.70 10.21 10.92
CA PHE A 15 -4.62 9.10 9.98
C PHE A 15 -3.20 8.52 9.90
N TRP A 16 -2.21 9.34 9.58
CA TRP A 16 -0.83 8.88 9.39
C TRP A 16 -0.22 8.26 10.67
N PRO A 17 -0.36 8.86 11.86
CA PRO A 17 0.10 8.23 13.10
C PRO A 17 -0.55 6.87 13.36
N GLN A 18 -1.87 6.76 13.21
CA GLN A 18 -2.57 5.49 13.41
C GLN A 18 -2.17 4.44 12.36
N LEU A 19 -2.02 4.84 11.10
CA LEU A 19 -1.56 3.95 10.04
C LEU A 19 -0.18 3.38 10.37
N LEU A 20 0.77 4.25 10.72
CA LEU A 20 2.13 3.86 11.08
C LEU A 20 2.16 2.93 12.29
N GLU A 21 1.35 3.21 13.31
CA GLU A 21 1.19 2.34 14.47
C GLU A 21 0.64 0.95 14.07
N GLN A 22 -0.38 0.90 13.22
CA GLN A 22 -0.95 -0.37 12.78
C GLN A 22 0.02 -1.18 11.91
N LEU A 23 0.84 -0.52 11.09
CA LEU A 23 1.88 -1.16 10.28
C LEU A 23 3.02 -1.69 11.16
N ASN A 24 3.52 -0.87 12.09
CA ASN A 24 4.65 -1.18 12.96
C ASN A 24 4.32 -2.27 13.99
N SER A 25 3.14 -2.22 14.62
CA SER A 25 2.69 -3.22 15.60
C SER A 25 2.52 -4.63 15.02
N ARG A 26 2.51 -4.77 13.69
CA ARG A 26 2.33 -6.05 12.99
C ARG A 26 3.57 -6.44 12.18
N LEU A 27 4.56 -5.57 12.12
CA LEU A 27 5.81 -5.82 11.42
C LEU A 27 6.56 -6.93 12.17
N PRO A 28 7.11 -7.94 11.48
CA PRO A 28 8.00 -8.89 12.13
C PRO A 28 9.22 -8.18 12.73
N GLU A 29 9.77 -8.71 13.83
CA GLU A 29 10.91 -8.11 14.55
C GLU A 29 12.18 -7.99 13.70
N SER A 30 12.28 -8.74 12.60
CA SER A 30 13.46 -8.80 11.74
C SER A 30 13.07 -9.11 10.29
N ASP A 31 14.04 -8.95 9.39
CA ASP A 31 14.00 -9.38 7.99
C ASP A 31 13.01 -8.65 7.06
N ILE A 32 12.24 -7.66 7.52
CA ILE A 32 11.40 -6.79 6.68
C ILE A 32 11.64 -5.32 7.02
N TRP A 33 11.92 -4.50 6.02
CA TRP A 33 11.99 -3.04 6.13
C TRP A 33 10.98 -2.36 5.20
N ILE A 34 10.23 -1.39 5.72
CA ILE A 34 9.38 -0.52 4.90
C ILE A 34 10.23 0.67 4.46
N THR A 35 10.32 0.90 3.16
CA THR A 35 11.14 1.97 2.57
C THR A 35 10.29 3.12 2.05
N GLU A 36 9.05 2.87 1.67
CA GLU A 36 8.15 3.90 1.14
C GLU A 36 6.69 3.59 1.50
N LEU A 37 5.93 4.64 1.79
CA LEU A 37 4.49 4.60 1.98
C LEU A 37 3.87 5.70 1.14
N ALA A 38 2.96 5.33 0.26
CA ALA A 38 2.22 6.25 -0.58
C ALA A 38 0.72 6.03 -0.42
N ALA A 39 -0.05 7.10 -0.23
CA ALA A 39 -1.50 6.99 -0.19
C ALA A 39 -2.07 6.76 -1.59
N THR A 40 -3.23 6.11 -1.70
CA THR A 40 -3.95 5.92 -2.97
C THR A 40 -5.35 6.51 -2.95
N SER A 41 -5.78 7.05 -4.08
CA SER A 41 -7.14 7.52 -4.35
C SER A 41 -7.63 6.97 -5.70
N GLY A 42 -8.80 6.33 -5.72
CA GLY A 42 -9.31 5.55 -6.84
C GLY A 42 -8.33 4.49 -7.34
N GLY A 43 -7.50 3.92 -6.46
CA GLY A 43 -6.42 3.00 -6.83
C GLY A 43 -5.20 3.66 -7.50
N LYS A 44 -5.13 5.00 -7.56
CA LYS A 44 -3.99 5.75 -8.09
C LYS A 44 -3.13 6.31 -6.96
N LEU A 45 -1.81 6.19 -7.07
CA LEU A 45 -0.86 6.79 -6.12
C LEU A 45 -1.04 8.31 -6.03
N LEU A 46 -1.04 8.81 -4.80
CA LEU A 46 -1.10 10.22 -4.46
C LEU A 46 0.31 10.73 -4.19
N GLY A 47 0.76 11.71 -4.97
CA GLY A 47 2.06 12.34 -4.76
C GLY A 47 3.30 11.51 -5.16
N ALA A 48 3.13 10.28 -5.67
CA ALA A 48 4.24 9.53 -6.24
C ALA A 48 4.63 10.15 -7.59
N SER A 49 5.84 10.71 -7.64
CA SER A 49 6.46 11.23 -8.85
C SER A 49 6.40 10.17 -9.97
N GLU A 50 5.94 10.57 -11.16
CA GLU A 50 5.87 9.73 -12.38
C GLU A 50 7.20 9.04 -12.75
N LYS A 51 8.30 9.46 -12.11
CA LYS A 51 9.67 8.99 -12.35
C LYS A 51 9.88 7.49 -12.04
N ARG A 52 9.16 6.88 -11.09
CA ARG A 52 9.39 5.45 -10.75
C ARG A 52 8.52 4.47 -11.53
N ALA A 53 7.36 4.91 -12.04
CA ALA A 53 6.56 4.10 -12.97
C ALA A 53 7.34 3.78 -14.27
N ALA A 54 8.34 4.60 -14.61
CA ALA A 54 9.23 4.40 -15.75
C ALA A 54 10.40 3.43 -15.49
N GLU A 55 10.80 3.18 -14.23
CA GLU A 55 11.90 2.26 -13.91
C GLU A 55 11.47 0.79 -13.79
N THR A 56 10.17 0.51 -13.65
CA THR A 56 9.62 -0.86 -13.58
C THR A 56 8.89 -1.30 -14.85
N ALA A 57 8.74 -0.41 -15.84
CA ALA A 57 8.06 -0.72 -17.09
C ALA A 57 9.04 -1.33 -18.12
N ALA A 58 9.24 -2.64 -18.06
CA ALA A 58 9.53 -3.38 -19.29
C ALA A 58 8.30 -3.25 -20.21
N THR A 59 8.48 -2.49 -21.30
CA THR A 59 7.66 -2.37 -22.52
C THR A 59 6.12 -2.54 -22.39
N PRO A 60 5.32 -1.47 -22.56
CA PRO A 60 3.87 -1.62 -22.60
C PRO A 60 3.40 -2.26 -23.92
N PRO A 61 2.50 -3.27 -23.90
CA PRO A 61 1.69 -3.61 -25.05
C PRO A 61 0.61 -2.52 -25.29
N PRO A 62 0.15 -2.31 -26.53
CA PRO A 62 -0.84 -1.28 -26.82
C PRO A 62 -2.21 -1.64 -26.24
N ALA A 63 -2.78 -0.77 -25.42
CA ALA A 63 -4.13 -0.91 -24.89
C ALA A 63 -5.16 -0.14 -25.77
N PRO A 64 -6.33 -0.70 -26.09
CA PRO A 64 -7.39 0.01 -26.80
C PRO A 64 -8.11 1.02 -25.91
N ALA A 65 -8.56 2.12 -26.51
CA ALA A 65 -9.31 3.19 -25.84
C ALA A 65 -10.73 2.74 -25.48
N GLY A 66 -11.06 2.77 -24.18
CA GLY A 66 -12.42 2.61 -23.65
C GLY A 66 -12.92 3.90 -22.95
N PRO A 67 -14.24 4.15 -22.87
CA PRO A 67 -14.80 5.47 -22.61
C PRO A 67 -14.67 5.90 -21.14
N LYS A 68 -14.29 7.18 -20.93
CA LYS A 68 -14.17 7.83 -19.61
C LYS A 68 -15.53 7.92 -18.90
N GLY A 69 -15.73 7.09 -17.87
CA GLY A 69 -16.85 7.17 -16.94
C GLY A 69 -16.70 8.34 -15.96
N LYS A 70 -17.67 9.24 -15.95
CA LYS A 70 -17.75 10.48 -15.16
C LYS A 70 -18.08 10.23 -13.66
N THR A 71 -17.32 9.37 -12.98
CA THR A 71 -17.43 9.15 -11.52
C THR A 71 -16.13 9.50 -10.77
N GLN A 72 -15.07 9.86 -11.49
CA GLN A 72 -13.71 9.99 -10.95
C GLN A 72 -13.46 11.26 -10.12
N ALA A 73 -14.36 12.26 -10.17
CA ALA A 73 -14.13 13.55 -9.52
C ALA A 73 -14.45 13.58 -8.01
N ALA A 74 -15.30 12.68 -7.49
CA ALA A 74 -15.65 12.65 -6.07
C ALA A 74 -14.67 11.81 -5.21
N ILE A 75 -13.95 10.87 -5.84
CA ILE A 75 -12.98 9.99 -5.18
C ILE A 75 -11.64 10.70 -4.97
N ALA A 76 -11.33 11.69 -5.81
CA ALA A 76 -10.06 12.40 -5.86
C ALA A 76 -9.65 13.12 -4.55
N ASN A 77 -10.54 13.23 -3.57
CA ASN A 77 -10.29 13.86 -2.26
C ASN A 77 -10.35 12.86 -1.08
N MET A 78 -10.33 11.55 -1.35
CA MET A 78 -10.31 10.52 -0.33
C MET A 78 -9.16 9.54 -0.57
N ILE A 79 -8.51 9.14 0.52
CA ILE A 79 -7.56 8.04 0.59
C ILE A 79 -8.36 6.75 0.79
N ASP A 80 -8.35 5.86 -0.20
CA ASP A 80 -8.99 4.54 -0.12
C ASP A 80 -7.99 3.41 0.12
N GLY A 81 -6.70 3.70 0.07
CA GLY A 81 -5.66 2.70 0.21
C GLY A 81 -4.29 3.29 0.46
N ILE A 82 -3.33 2.41 0.70
CA ILE A 82 -1.92 2.70 0.85
C ILE A 82 -1.14 1.71 -0.02
N ASN A 83 -0.19 2.20 -0.77
CA ASN A 83 0.85 1.41 -1.40
C ASN A 83 2.09 1.45 -0.50
N LEU A 84 2.59 0.28 -0.14
CA LEU A 84 3.75 0.11 0.72
C LEU A 84 4.83 -0.59 -0.08
N HIS A 85 5.99 0.05 -0.18
CA HIS A 85 7.19 -0.61 -0.68
C HIS A 85 8.12 -0.95 0.47
N GLY A 86 8.71 -2.12 0.38
CA GLY A 86 9.68 -2.58 1.34
C GLY A 86 10.72 -3.49 0.74
N LEU A 87 11.64 -3.91 1.60
CA LEU A 87 12.67 -4.88 1.32
C LEU A 87 12.52 -6.00 2.35
N TYR A 88 12.58 -7.26 1.92
CA TYR A 88 12.82 -8.36 2.84
C TYR A 88 14.24 -8.87 2.67
N LEU A 89 14.93 -9.16 3.77
CA LEU A 89 16.29 -9.66 3.74
C LEU A 89 16.30 -11.14 3.34
N TRP A 90 17.44 -11.61 2.85
CA TRP A 90 17.66 -13.05 2.66
C TRP A 90 17.39 -13.80 3.97
N ASN A 91 16.38 -14.67 3.95
CA ASN A 91 15.96 -15.44 5.11
C ASN A 91 15.50 -16.85 4.68
N PRO A 92 15.38 -17.80 5.62
CA PRO A 92 14.93 -19.16 5.29
C PRO A 92 13.51 -19.23 4.71
N LYS A 93 12.68 -18.22 4.99
CA LYS A 93 11.28 -18.12 4.56
C LYS A 93 11.10 -17.48 3.17
N GLN A 94 12.13 -16.83 2.65
CA GLN A 94 12.07 -16.02 1.43
C GLN A 94 10.86 -15.06 1.47
N GLN A 95 10.14 -14.93 0.35
CA GLN A 95 8.94 -14.09 0.25
C GLN A 95 7.80 -14.47 1.21
N GLU A 96 7.80 -15.68 1.79
CA GLU A 96 6.74 -16.10 2.73
C GLU A 96 6.67 -15.17 3.95
N ILE A 97 7.78 -14.51 4.33
CA ILE A 97 7.74 -13.52 5.42
C ILE A 97 6.83 -12.34 5.10
N VAL A 98 6.76 -11.93 3.83
CA VAL A 98 5.87 -10.84 3.36
C VAL A 98 4.43 -11.32 3.36
N VAL A 99 4.19 -12.59 3.02
CA VAL A 99 2.86 -13.23 3.10
C VAL A 99 2.39 -13.28 4.56
N ASP A 100 3.26 -13.71 5.48
CA ASP A 100 2.99 -13.71 6.92
C ASP A 100 2.67 -12.30 7.43
N TYR A 101 3.44 -11.29 6.99
CA TYR A 101 3.16 -9.89 7.33
C TYR A 101 1.79 -9.44 6.82
N LEU A 102 1.45 -9.75 5.57
CA LEU A 102 0.14 -9.45 4.98
C LEU A 102 -1.01 -10.12 5.76
N ARG A 103 -0.83 -11.36 6.20
CA ARG A 103 -1.79 -12.08 7.04
C ARG A 103 -1.95 -11.42 8.41
N ASN A 104 -0.87 -10.91 8.99
CA ASN A 104 -0.95 -10.11 10.22
C ASN A 104 -1.70 -8.80 9.99
N LEU A 105 -1.48 -8.13 8.85
CA LEU A 105 -2.22 -6.94 8.45
C LEU A 105 -3.71 -7.19 8.23
N ALA A 106 -4.12 -8.40 7.83
CA ALA A 106 -5.54 -8.76 7.70
C ALA A 106 -6.29 -8.74 9.04
N ASN A 107 -5.59 -8.94 10.16
CA ASN A 107 -6.13 -8.77 11.52
C ASN A 107 -6.25 -7.29 11.93
N SER A 108 -5.83 -6.35 11.08
CA SER A 108 -6.00 -4.92 11.34
C SER A 108 -7.44 -4.46 11.08
N PRO A 109 -8.00 -3.60 11.95
CA PRO A 109 -9.29 -2.96 11.69
C PRO A 109 -9.19 -1.91 10.57
N LEU A 110 -7.98 -1.50 10.16
CA LEU A 110 -7.78 -0.50 9.11
C LEU A 110 -7.84 -1.08 7.69
N PHE A 111 -7.33 -2.29 7.47
CA PHE A 111 -7.11 -2.82 6.12
C PHE A 111 -8.12 -3.90 5.73
N ALA A 112 -8.58 -3.83 4.49
CA ALA A 112 -9.43 -4.81 3.84
C ALA A 112 -8.57 -5.82 3.06
N VAL A 113 -7.79 -6.63 3.78
CA VAL A 113 -6.93 -7.66 3.18
C VAL A 113 -7.65 -9.00 3.16
N ASP A 114 -7.62 -9.67 2.00
CA ASP A 114 -8.05 -11.05 1.86
C ASP A 114 -6.84 -11.99 1.97
N ALA A 115 -6.68 -12.61 3.13
CA ALA A 115 -5.60 -13.56 3.41
C ALA A 115 -5.65 -14.83 2.53
N LYS A 116 -6.76 -15.09 1.82
CA LYS A 116 -6.87 -16.23 0.89
C LYS A 116 -6.27 -15.95 -0.48
N THR A 117 -6.08 -14.68 -0.83
CA THR A 117 -5.49 -14.27 -2.12
C THR A 117 -4.33 -13.29 -1.92
N PRO A 118 -3.23 -13.70 -1.24
CA PRO A 118 -2.10 -12.81 -0.95
C PRO A 118 -1.43 -12.25 -2.21
N GLU A 119 -1.43 -13.03 -3.30
CA GLU A 119 -0.83 -12.66 -4.60
C GLU A 119 -1.50 -11.43 -5.26
N ARG A 120 -2.72 -11.07 -4.85
CA ARG A 120 -3.38 -9.85 -5.33
C ARG A 120 -2.81 -8.59 -4.70
N PHE A 121 -2.27 -8.72 -3.50
CA PHE A 121 -1.76 -7.61 -2.72
C PHE A 121 -0.25 -7.49 -2.84
N ILE A 122 0.46 -8.60 -3.03
CA ILE A 122 1.91 -8.65 -3.17
C ILE A 122 2.31 -8.56 -4.64
N LYS A 123 3.04 -7.51 -5.01
CA LYS A 123 3.79 -7.47 -6.26
C LYS A 123 5.27 -7.65 -5.96
N SER A 124 5.82 -8.77 -6.39
CA SER A 124 7.26 -9.04 -6.37
C SER A 124 7.78 -8.94 -7.79
N ASN A 125 8.70 -8.01 -8.02
CA ASN A 125 9.36 -7.84 -9.33
C ASN A 125 10.75 -8.47 -9.38
N SER A 126 11.18 -9.14 -8.31
CA SER A 126 12.52 -9.74 -8.22
C SER A 126 12.44 -11.24 -8.02
N VAL A 127 13.13 -11.96 -8.90
CA VAL A 127 13.41 -13.38 -8.73
C VAL A 127 14.53 -13.50 -7.69
N PRO A 128 14.36 -14.33 -6.63
CA PRO A 128 15.42 -14.56 -5.65
C PRO A 128 16.70 -15.01 -6.35
N ASN A 129 17.83 -14.36 -6.04
CA ASN A 129 19.14 -14.74 -6.53
C ASN A 129 20.15 -14.73 -5.37
N ASP A 130 21.17 -15.59 -5.44
CA ASP A 130 22.18 -15.73 -4.39
C ASP A 130 23.15 -14.53 -4.26
N SER A 131 23.02 -13.50 -5.11
CA SER A 131 23.90 -12.32 -5.09
C SER A 131 23.32 -11.15 -4.30
N ASP A 132 22.00 -11.08 -4.14
CA ASP A 132 21.31 -9.99 -3.44
C ASP A 132 21.03 -10.33 -1.97
N TRP A 133 21.31 -9.37 -1.09
CA TRP A 133 21.11 -9.50 0.36
C TRP A 133 19.70 -9.07 0.82
N ALA A 134 18.94 -8.40 -0.05
CA ALA A 134 17.56 -8.00 0.19
C ALA A 134 16.78 -7.90 -1.12
N PHE A 135 15.48 -8.21 -1.05
CA PHE A 135 14.59 -8.28 -2.20
C PHE A 135 13.41 -7.33 -2.03
N PRO A 136 13.06 -6.56 -3.06
CA PRO A 136 11.94 -5.64 -2.99
C PRO A 136 10.61 -6.37 -3.04
N PHE A 137 9.66 -5.82 -2.28
CA PHE A 137 8.26 -6.20 -2.36
C PHE A 137 7.39 -4.94 -2.33
N GLU A 138 6.22 -5.04 -2.96
CA GLU A 138 5.19 -4.01 -2.92
C GLU A 138 3.90 -4.64 -2.37
N LEU A 139 3.27 -3.97 -1.40
CA LEU A 139 1.96 -4.29 -0.87
C LEU A 139 0.97 -3.19 -1.23
N GLN A 140 -0.08 -3.55 -1.95
CA GLN A 140 -1.20 -2.65 -2.20
C GLN A 140 -2.27 -2.92 -1.15
N LEU A 141 -2.49 -2.02 -0.20
CA LEU A 141 -3.42 -2.23 0.92
C LEU A 141 -4.66 -1.35 0.76
N THR A 142 -5.84 -1.94 0.67
CA THR A 142 -7.09 -1.20 0.65
C THR A 142 -7.56 -0.90 2.08
N LEU A 143 -8.05 0.30 2.33
CA LEU A 143 -8.63 0.69 3.62
C LEU A 143 -10.08 0.20 3.72
N ARG A 144 -10.49 -0.28 4.90
CA ARG A 144 -11.89 -0.62 5.17
C ARG A 144 -12.79 0.61 5.19
N LYS A 145 -12.24 1.74 5.61
CA LYS A 145 -12.93 3.03 5.67
C LYS A 145 -12.06 4.07 4.95
N PRO A 146 -12.52 4.57 3.78
CA PRO A 146 -11.84 5.67 3.11
C PRO A 146 -11.77 6.89 4.03
N VAL A 147 -10.63 7.56 4.03
CA VAL A 147 -10.40 8.76 4.84
C VAL A 147 -10.35 9.96 3.90
N LYS A 148 -10.92 11.09 4.32
CA LYS A 148 -10.78 12.32 3.54
C LYS A 148 -9.31 12.74 3.53
N MET A 149 -8.85 13.35 2.45
CA MET A 149 -7.51 13.93 2.42
C MET A 149 -7.40 15.13 3.37
N PRO A 150 -6.22 15.30 4.01
CA PRO A 150 -5.89 16.49 4.81
C PRO A 150 -5.94 17.81 4.04
#